data_AF-A0AAW7F3J8-F1
#
_entry.id   AF-A0AAW7F3J8-F1
#
_cell.length_a   1.000
_cell.length_b   1.000
_cell.length_c   1.000
_cell.angle_alpha   90.00
_cell.angle_beta   90.00
_cell.angle_gamma   90.00
#
_symmetry.space_group_name_H-M   'P 1'
#
loop_
_entity.id
_entity.type
_entity.pdbx_description
1 polymer ?
#
loop_
_entity_poly.entity_id
_entity_poly.type
_entity_poly.pdbx_seq_one_letter_code
_entity_poly.pdbx_strand_id
1 'polypeptide(L)'
;MPDDGFALSGLRYYGMVRVMPDGGFALSGLRYYGVVRVMPDGGFALSGLRYYGVVRVMPDDGFALSGLRYYGVVRVMPDGGFALSGLRYYGVVRVMPDGGFALSGLRYCGVVRVMPDGDFALSGLRYYGVVRL
;
A
#
# COMPACT_ATOMS: atom_id res chain seq x y z
N MET A 1 -21.26 14.30 -13.31
CA MET A 1 -21.69 14.13 -11.89
C MET A 1 -20.41 14.02 -11.11
N PRO A 2 -20.19 14.89 -10.11
CA PRO A 2 -18.99 15.70 -9.96
C PRO A 2 -17.71 14.89 -9.76
N ASP A 3 -16.64 15.43 -10.34
CA ASP A 3 -15.25 15.00 -10.26
C ASP A 3 -14.68 15.22 -8.84
N ASP A 4 -15.22 14.53 -7.83
CA ASP A 4 -14.82 14.69 -6.43
C ASP A 4 -13.52 13.94 -6.10
N GLY A 5 -12.49 14.18 -6.92
CA GLY A 5 -11.14 13.72 -6.69
C GLY A 5 -10.43 14.60 -5.66
N PHE A 6 -10.32 14.15 -4.41
CA PHE A 6 -9.58 14.93 -3.40
C PHE A 6 -8.09 14.53 -3.39
N ALA A 7 -7.21 15.53 -3.44
CA ALA A 7 -5.77 15.34 -3.43
C ALA A 7 -5.11 16.04 -2.23
N LEU A 8 -4.48 15.29 -1.34
CA LEU A 8 -3.66 15.87 -0.25
C LEU A 8 -2.18 15.58 -0.45
N SER A 9 -1.34 16.55 -0.09
CA SER A 9 0.10 16.43 -0.20
C SER A 9 0.84 16.91 1.06
N GLY A 10 2.00 16.32 1.33
CA GLY A 10 2.96 16.83 2.33
C GLY A 10 2.55 16.68 3.80
N LEU A 11 1.50 15.91 4.06
CA LEU A 11 0.97 15.71 5.41
C LEU A 11 1.96 14.93 6.30
N ARG A 12 1.96 15.27 7.58
CA ARG A 12 2.69 14.56 8.63
C ARG A 12 1.78 14.25 9.79
N TYR A 13 1.75 13.00 10.21
CA TYR A 13 0.93 12.59 11.34
C TYR A 13 1.70 11.70 12.29
N TYR A 14 1.34 11.81 13.56
CA TYR A 14 1.85 11.05 14.68
C TYR A 14 0.66 10.45 15.43
N GLY A 15 0.67 9.14 15.64
CA GLY A 15 -0.40 8.44 16.36
C GLY A 15 -1.22 7.50 15.48
N MET A 16 -2.52 7.38 15.78
CA MET A 16 -3.44 6.53 15.03
C MET A 16 -4.21 7.36 14.01
N VAL A 17 -4.19 6.94 12.75
CA VAL A 17 -4.99 7.57 11.68
C VAL A 17 -5.84 6.53 10.96
N ARG A 18 -7.10 6.89 10.71
CA ARG A 18 -8.04 6.12 9.91
C ARG A 18 -8.45 6.99 8.72
N VAL A 19 -8.28 6.45 7.51
CA VAL A 19 -8.59 7.14 6.25
C VAL A 19 -9.61 6.28 5.50
N MET A 20 -10.79 6.83 5.26
CA MET A 20 -11.93 6.17 4.61
C MET A 20 -12.56 7.14 3.62
N PRO A 21 -11.97 7.28 2.41
CA PRO A 21 -12.51 8.14 1.38
C PRO A 21 -13.58 7.39 0.58
N ASP A 22 -14.75 8.00 0.48
CA ASP A 22 -15.87 7.53 -0.32
C ASP A 22 -15.74 8.13 -1.73
N GLY A 23 -14.78 7.64 -2.52
CA GLY A 23 -14.55 8.13 -3.90
C GLY A 23 -13.08 8.15 -4.34
N GLY A 24 -12.85 8.81 -5.48
CA GLY A 24 -11.51 8.96 -6.07
C GLY A 24 -10.59 9.77 -5.15
N PHE A 25 -9.49 9.19 -4.65
CA PHE A 25 -8.62 9.90 -3.72
C PHE A 25 -7.15 9.72 -4.05
N ALA A 26 -6.42 10.82 -4.08
CA ALA A 26 -5.00 10.86 -4.39
C ALA A 26 -4.20 11.42 -3.21
N LEU A 27 -3.11 10.77 -2.88
CA LEU A 27 -2.25 11.18 -1.77
C LEU A 27 -0.80 11.14 -2.18
N SER A 28 -0.08 12.22 -1.87
CA SER A 28 1.34 12.33 -2.19
C SER A 28 2.19 12.84 -1.03
N GLY A 29 3.43 12.35 -0.92
CA GLY A 29 4.45 12.96 -0.03
C GLY A 29 4.17 12.85 1.47
N LEU A 30 3.34 11.89 1.86
CA LEU A 30 2.89 11.69 3.23
C LEU A 30 3.96 11.04 4.11
N ARG A 31 4.09 11.51 5.36
CA ARG A 31 4.93 10.88 6.38
C ARG A 31 4.12 10.54 7.63
N TYR A 32 4.15 9.28 8.02
CA TYR A 32 3.37 8.77 9.15
C TYR A 32 4.24 8.02 10.14
N TYR A 33 4.01 8.29 11.42
CA TYR A 33 4.62 7.58 12.54
C TYR A 33 3.51 7.06 13.46
N GLY A 34 3.32 5.74 13.50
CA GLY A 34 2.29 5.11 14.32
C GLY A 34 1.47 4.06 13.58
N VAL A 35 0.16 4.05 13.80
CA VAL A 35 -0.75 3.04 13.24
C VAL A 35 -1.67 3.70 12.23
N VAL A 36 -1.67 3.22 10.98
CA VAL A 36 -2.59 3.73 9.96
C VAL A 36 -3.48 2.62 9.44
N ARG A 37 -4.78 2.92 9.35
CA ARG A 37 -5.77 2.09 8.65
C ARG A 37 -6.32 2.88 7.47
N VAL A 38 -6.21 2.32 6.27
CA VAL A 38 -6.70 2.93 5.03
C VAL A 38 -7.69 1.95 4.42
N MET A 39 -8.94 2.38 4.29
CA MET A 39 -10.06 1.59 3.76
C MET A 39 -10.84 2.48 2.77
N PRO A 40 -10.36 2.61 1.53
CA PRO A 40 -11.07 3.35 0.50
C PRO A 40 -12.11 2.47 -0.19
N ASP A 41 -13.31 3.02 -0.32
CA ASP A 41 -14.45 2.37 -0.98
C ASP A 41 -14.48 2.67 -2.49
N GLY A 42 -13.42 3.31 -3.02
CA GLY A 42 -13.29 3.66 -4.43
C GLY A 42 -11.84 3.76 -4.89
N GLY A 43 -11.66 4.21 -6.13
CA GLY A 43 -10.36 4.28 -6.80
C GLY A 43 -9.34 5.15 -6.04
N PHE A 44 -8.25 4.53 -5.56
CA PHE A 44 -7.32 5.22 -4.67
C PHE A 44 -5.88 5.13 -5.15
N ALA A 45 -5.22 6.29 -5.22
CA ALA A 45 -3.85 6.43 -5.69
C ALA A 45 -2.94 7.05 -4.63
N LEU A 46 -1.86 6.36 -4.32
CA LEU A 46 -0.88 6.81 -3.33
C LEU A 46 0.51 6.92 -3.96
N SER A 47 1.23 8.00 -3.67
CA SER A 47 2.59 8.22 -4.14
C SER A 47 3.53 8.78 -3.06
N GLY A 48 4.79 8.35 -3.07
CA GLY A 48 5.85 9.02 -2.31
C GLY A 48 5.70 8.96 -0.79
N LEU A 49 5.18 7.86 -0.27
CA LEU A 49 4.89 7.68 1.15
C LEU A 49 6.10 7.26 1.96
N ARG A 50 6.18 7.73 3.21
CA ARG A 50 7.12 7.23 4.21
C ARG A 50 6.38 6.87 5.49
N TYR A 51 6.29 5.59 5.77
CA TYR A 51 5.62 5.09 6.97
C TYR A 51 6.61 4.44 7.93
N TYR A 52 6.42 4.72 9.20
CA TYR A 52 7.13 4.10 10.32
C TYR A 52 6.10 3.58 11.32
N GLY A 53 5.98 2.26 11.46
CA GLY A 53 5.04 1.63 12.40
C GLY A 53 4.20 0.52 11.78
N VAL A 54 2.89 0.55 11.99
CA VAL A 54 1.96 -0.50 11.51
C VAL A 54 0.94 0.10 10.54
N VAL A 55 0.83 -0.48 9.35
CA VAL A 55 -0.14 -0.04 8.35
C VAL A 55 -1.01 -1.21 7.92
N ARG A 56 -2.32 -0.95 7.86
CA ARG A 56 -3.31 -1.82 7.26
C ARG A 56 -3.99 -1.08 6.12
N VAL A 57 -3.91 -1.64 4.92
CA VAL A 57 -4.59 -1.13 3.74
C VAL A 57 -5.57 -2.21 3.27
N MET A 58 -6.85 -1.86 3.20
CA MET A 58 -7.95 -2.73 2.79
C MET A 58 -8.83 -1.96 1.80
N PRO A 59 -8.42 -1.82 0.53
CA PRO A 59 -9.25 -1.21 -0.49
C PRO A 59 -10.25 -2.23 -1.04
N ASP A 60 -11.50 -1.80 -1.16
CA ASP A 60 -12.57 -2.63 -1.74
C ASP A 60 -12.44 -2.64 -3.28
N ASP A 61 -11.90 -1.57 -3.85
CA ASP A 61 -11.81 -1.31 -5.28
C ASP A 61 -10.36 -1.18 -5.80
N GLY A 62 -10.25 -0.83 -7.09
CA GLY A 62 -8.98 -0.60 -7.78
C GLY A 62 -8.04 0.37 -7.06
N PHE A 63 -6.86 -0.10 -6.70
CA PHE A 63 -5.90 0.69 -5.92
C PHE A 63 -4.52 0.70 -6.59
N ALA A 64 -3.86 1.87 -6.59
CA ALA A 64 -2.51 2.04 -7.10
C ALA A 64 -1.59 2.70 -6.07
N LEU A 65 -0.44 2.07 -5.82
CA LEU A 65 0.58 2.61 -4.92
C LEU A 65 1.92 2.69 -5.61
N SER A 66 2.58 3.84 -5.49
CA SER A 66 3.89 4.09 -6.08
C SER A 66 4.86 4.73 -5.09
N GLY A 67 6.15 4.36 -5.17
CA GLY A 67 7.22 5.07 -4.47
C GLY A 67 7.12 5.05 -2.94
N LEU A 68 6.54 4.00 -2.36
CA LEU A 68 6.35 3.88 -0.92
C LEU A 68 7.62 3.35 -0.24
N ARG A 69 7.99 3.99 0.86
CA ARG A 69 9.04 3.54 1.77
C ARG A 69 8.44 3.21 3.12
N TYR A 70 8.67 1.99 3.58
CA TYR A 70 8.07 1.52 4.81
C TYR A 70 9.12 0.96 5.76
N TYR A 71 8.94 1.27 7.04
CA TYR A 71 9.71 0.69 8.14
C TYR A 71 8.74 0.15 9.20
N GLY A 72 8.69 -1.18 9.37
CA GLY A 72 7.81 -1.85 10.34
C GLY A 72 6.95 -2.94 9.72
N VAL A 73 5.67 -3.02 10.14
CA VAL A 73 4.72 -4.06 9.70
C VAL A 73 3.67 -3.50 8.76
N VAL A 74 3.49 -4.12 7.60
CA VAL A 74 2.40 -3.81 6.66
C VAL A 74 1.51 -5.01 6.43
N ARG A 75 0.20 -4.77 6.46
CA ARG A 75 -0.82 -5.65 5.92
C ARG A 75 -1.55 -4.96 4.78
N VAL A 76 -1.58 -5.60 3.62
CA VAL A 76 -2.35 -5.16 2.46
C VAL A 76 -3.30 -6.29 2.10
N MET A 77 -4.59 -6.02 2.12
CA MET A 77 -5.68 -6.96 1.83
C MET A 77 -6.68 -6.28 0.89
N PRO A 78 -6.36 -6.18 -0.41
CA PRO A 78 -7.27 -5.62 -1.40
C PRO A 78 -8.24 -6.68 -1.89
N ASP A 79 -9.52 -6.31 -1.96
CA ASP A 79 -10.56 -7.17 -2.52
C ASP A 79 -10.57 -7.03 -4.06
N GLY A 80 -10.28 -5.82 -4.55
CA GLY A 80 -10.17 -5.48 -5.97
C GLY A 80 -8.77 -5.61 -6.58
N GLY A 81 -8.64 -5.13 -7.82
CA GLY A 81 -7.38 -5.11 -8.56
C GLY A 81 -6.37 -4.13 -7.95
N PHE A 82 -5.15 -4.60 -7.69
CA PHE A 82 -4.13 -3.80 -6.99
C PHE A 82 -2.81 -3.73 -7.76
N ALA A 83 -2.28 -2.51 -7.93
CA ALA A 83 -0.98 -2.28 -8.55
C ALA A 83 -0.01 -1.58 -7.61
N LEU A 84 1.19 -2.16 -7.49
CA LEU A 84 2.26 -1.70 -6.63
C LEU A 84 3.53 -1.46 -7.45
N SER A 85 4.13 -0.27 -7.33
CA SER A 85 5.39 0.05 -7.99
C SER A 85 6.40 0.78 -7.11
N GLY A 86 7.69 0.51 -7.30
CA GLY A 86 8.77 1.32 -6.71
C GLY A 86 8.83 1.27 -5.18
N LEU A 87 8.54 0.11 -4.62
CA LEU A 87 8.43 -0.12 -3.19
C LEU A 87 9.77 -0.33 -2.52
N ARG A 88 9.96 0.23 -1.33
CA ARG A 88 11.08 -0.09 -0.45
C ARG A 88 10.57 -0.42 0.96
N TYR A 89 10.66 -1.67 1.35
CA TYR A 89 10.20 -2.12 2.65
C TYR A 89 11.35 -2.63 3.50
N TYR A 90 11.31 -2.27 4.78
CA TYR A 90 12.18 -2.75 5.82
C TYR A 90 11.30 -3.25 6.98
N GLY A 91 11.24 -4.56 7.21
CA GLY A 91 10.44 -5.13 8.30
C GLY A 91 9.65 -6.38 7.92
N VAL A 92 8.33 -6.37 8.10
CA VAL A 92 7.45 -7.50 7.77
C VAL A 92 6.31 -7.02 6.90
N VAL A 93 6.07 -7.68 5.76
CA VAL A 93 4.97 -7.36 4.85
C VAL A 93 4.11 -8.59 4.67
N ARG A 94 2.79 -8.42 4.80
CA ARG A 94 1.79 -9.41 4.44
C ARG A 94 0.88 -8.82 3.37
N VAL A 95 0.84 -9.46 2.21
CA VAL A 95 -0.04 -9.10 1.09
C VAL A 95 -0.96 -10.28 0.84
N MET A 96 -2.26 -10.06 0.95
CA MET A 96 -3.32 -11.06 0.74
C MET A 96 -4.38 -10.45 -0.18
N PRO A 97 -4.13 -10.39 -1.49
CA PRO A 97 -5.10 -9.91 -2.45
C PRO A 97 -6.09 -11.03 -2.83
N ASP A 98 -7.37 -10.70 -2.79
CA ASP A 98 -8.43 -11.59 -3.26
C ASP A 98 -8.61 -11.43 -4.79
N GLY A 99 -8.29 -10.25 -5.32
CA GLY A 99 -8.30 -9.93 -6.75
C GLY A 99 -6.93 -9.99 -7.44
N GLY A 100 -6.89 -9.54 -8.69
CA GLY A 100 -5.67 -9.48 -9.50
C GLY A 100 -4.64 -8.51 -8.94
N PHE A 101 -3.38 -8.95 -8.79
CA PHE A 101 -2.32 -8.17 -8.18
C PHE A 101 -1.07 -8.06 -9.06
N ALA A 102 -0.58 -6.84 -9.26
CA ALA A 102 0.68 -6.57 -9.95
C ALA A 102 1.67 -5.83 -9.06
N LEU A 103 2.88 -6.37 -8.93
CA LEU A 103 3.97 -5.78 -8.16
C LEU A 103 5.20 -5.62 -9.05
N SER A 104 5.69 -4.38 -9.15
CA SER A 104 6.89 -4.03 -9.90
C SER A 104 7.90 -3.25 -9.05
N GLY A 105 9.19 -3.51 -9.25
CA GLY A 105 10.26 -2.69 -8.66
C GLY A 105 10.31 -2.73 -7.14
N LEU A 106 9.98 -3.87 -6.52
CA LEU A 106 10.09 -4.06 -5.08
C LEU A 106 11.57 -4.15 -4.68
N ARG A 107 11.96 -3.39 -3.68
CA ARG A 107 13.15 -3.65 -2.87
C ARG A 107 12.75 -3.95 -1.45
N TYR A 108 13.25 -5.06 -0.93
CA TYR A 108 12.77 -5.58 0.33
C TYR A 108 13.90 -6.04 1.23
N CYS A 109 13.85 -5.67 2.50
CA CYS A 109 14.71 -6.18 3.55
C CYS A 109 13.85 -6.67 4.73
N GLY A 110 13.84 -7.98 5.02
CA GLY A 110 13.05 -8.56 6.14
C GLY A 110 12.29 -9.84 5.81
N VAL A 111 11.00 -9.92 6.17
CA VAL A 111 10.09 -11.05 5.79
C VAL A 111 8.85 -10.62 5.00
N VAL A 112 8.76 -11.02 3.71
CA VAL A 112 7.52 -10.90 2.92
C VAL A 112 6.72 -12.18 2.99
N ARG A 113 5.41 -12.04 3.19
CA ARG A 113 4.42 -13.08 2.90
C ARG A 113 3.43 -12.54 1.87
N VAL A 114 3.38 -13.15 0.70
CA VAL A 114 2.33 -12.93 -0.29
C VAL A 114 1.47 -14.18 -0.30
N MET A 115 0.16 -14.03 -0.29
CA MET A 115 -0.82 -15.12 -0.41
C MET A 115 -1.96 -14.61 -1.30
N PRO A 116 -1.78 -14.64 -2.63
CA PRO A 116 -2.82 -14.21 -3.56
C PRO A 116 -3.81 -15.35 -3.79
N ASP A 117 -5.10 -15.03 -3.73
CA ASP A 117 -6.17 -15.96 -4.13
C ASP A 117 -6.52 -15.81 -5.63
N GLY A 118 -6.08 -14.72 -6.27
CA GLY A 118 -6.24 -14.44 -7.70
C GLY A 118 -4.93 -14.38 -8.51
N ASP A 119 -5.02 -13.89 -9.75
CA ASP A 119 -3.87 -13.74 -10.65
C ASP A 119 -2.83 -12.78 -10.07
N PHE A 120 -1.55 -13.19 -10.06
CA PHE A 120 -0.47 -12.32 -9.59
C PHE A 120 0.67 -12.18 -10.62
N ALA A 121 1.19 -10.97 -10.72
CA ALA A 121 2.36 -10.63 -11.53
C ALA A 121 3.43 -9.95 -10.69
N LEU A 122 4.65 -10.47 -10.74
CA LEU A 122 5.80 -9.98 -9.97
C LEU A 122 6.97 -9.70 -10.91
N SER A 123 7.49 -8.47 -10.89
CA SER A 123 8.62 -8.07 -11.75
C SER A 123 9.59 -7.11 -11.04
N GLY A 124 10.87 -7.14 -11.42
CA GLY A 124 11.87 -6.19 -10.92
C GLY A 124 12.13 -6.28 -9.41
N LEU A 125 12.08 -7.49 -8.86
CA LEU A 125 12.21 -7.75 -7.43
C LEU A 125 13.67 -7.80 -6.97
N ARG A 126 13.97 -7.18 -5.84
CA ARG A 126 15.24 -7.34 -5.11
C ARG A 126 14.96 -7.58 -3.64
N TYR A 127 15.37 -8.75 -3.14
CA TYR A 127 15.14 -9.16 -1.75
C TYR A 127 16.45 -9.35 -1.00
N TYR A 128 16.46 -8.89 0.24
CA TYR A 128 17.51 -9.08 1.23
C TYR A 128 16.85 -9.61 2.51
N GLY A 129 16.38 -10.85 2.46
CA GLY A 129 15.62 -11.48 3.53
C GLY A 129 14.82 -12.69 3.05
N VAL A 130 13.77 -13.03 3.78
CA VAL A 130 12.90 -14.19 3.48
C VAL A 130 11.68 -13.73 2.71
N VAL A 131 11.37 -14.42 1.62
CA VAL A 131 10.14 -14.23 0.85
C VAL A 131 9.39 -15.54 0.85
N ARG A 132 8.11 -15.48 1.25
CA ARG A 132 7.18 -16.58 1.15
C ARG A 132 6.02 -16.13 0.27
N LEU A 133 5.89 -16.78 -0.87
CA LEU A 133 4.75 -16.63 -1.76
C LEU A 133 3.72 -17.74 -1.45
#